data_AF-A0A409YYX8-F1
#
_entry.id   AF-A0A409YYX8-F1
#
_cell.length_a   1.000
_cell.length_b   1.000
_cell.length_c   1.000
_cell.angle_alpha   90.00
_cell.angle_beta   90.00
_cell.angle_gamma   90.00
#
_symmetry.space_group_name_H-M   'P 1'
#
loop_
_entity.id
_entity.type
_entity.pdbx_description
1 polymer ?
#
loop_
_entity_poly.entity_id
_entity_poly.type
_entity_poly.pdbx_seq_one_letter_code
_entity_poly.pdbx_strand_id
1 'polypeptide(L)'
;MFKLTATALFVASVLVGTHAAPAAIDNRSPVETFETLVKRTNHCYDSSFENRWRASAPLVNDCRILASNIAGDGDWTQSTASGQRQIASFGTCHFGVEGAETLLVSYRVGNQDVIDLINDSINRFQQDGRVAARGVMPCDQITPGTVRILWGIYE
;
A
#
# COMPACT_ATOMS: atom_id res chain seq x y z
N MET A 1 -69.90 -42.89 13.35
CA MET A 1 -70.74 -41.68 13.45
C MET A 1 -70.38 -40.92 14.73
N PHE A 2 -70.46 -39.58 14.68
CA PHE A 2 -70.16 -38.56 15.71
C PHE A 2 -68.67 -38.19 15.82
N LYS A 3 -68.18 -37.23 15.03
CA LYS A 3 -68.30 -35.74 15.06
C LYS A 3 -67.19 -35.11 15.91
N LEU A 4 -66.20 -34.53 15.21
CA LEU A 4 -65.25 -33.55 15.74
C LEU A 4 -65.97 -32.28 16.17
N THR A 5 -65.54 -31.69 17.28
CA THR A 5 -65.66 -30.25 17.55
C THR A 5 -64.44 -29.80 18.35
N ALA A 6 -63.70 -28.86 17.77
CA ALA A 6 -62.51 -28.20 18.29
C ALA A 6 -62.88 -26.83 18.84
N THR A 7 -62.31 -26.42 19.98
CA THR A 7 -62.18 -25.02 20.46
C THR A 7 -61.48 -25.05 21.83
N ALA A 8 -60.58 -24.17 22.25
CA ALA A 8 -59.57 -23.31 21.64
C ALA A 8 -58.67 -22.90 22.83
N LEU A 9 -57.36 -23.19 22.80
CA LEU A 9 -56.43 -22.66 23.79
C LEU A 9 -56.15 -21.19 23.45
N PHE A 10 -56.62 -20.26 24.28
CA PHE A 10 -56.11 -18.89 24.29
C PHE A 10 -54.82 -18.87 25.11
N VAL A 11 -53.67 -18.90 24.43
CA VAL A 11 -52.40 -18.51 25.05
C VAL A 11 -52.17 -17.06 24.67
N ALA A 12 -52.29 -16.17 25.66
CA ALA A 12 -52.00 -14.75 25.50
C ALA A 12 -50.51 -14.57 25.18
N SER A 13 -50.21 -14.12 23.96
CA SER A 13 -48.86 -13.72 23.57
C SER A 13 -48.51 -12.41 24.28
N VAL A 14 -47.62 -12.46 25.25
CA VAL A 14 -46.98 -11.26 25.82
C VAL A 14 -45.98 -10.76 24.79
N LEU A 15 -46.32 -9.67 24.10
CA LEU A 15 -45.36 -8.92 23.28
C LEU A 15 -44.42 -8.17 24.23
N VAL A 16 -43.23 -8.73 24.45
CA VAL A 16 -42.12 -7.99 25.07
C VAL A 16 -41.64 -6.97 24.03
N GLY A 17 -42.12 -5.74 24.15
CA GLY A 17 -41.59 -4.62 23.39
C GLY A 17 -40.16 -4.32 23.85
N THR A 18 -39.17 -4.80 23.11
CA THR A 18 -37.78 -4.35 23.25
C THR A 18 -37.74 -2.89 22.83
N HIS A 19 -37.69 -1.98 23.81
CA HIS A 19 -37.35 -0.58 23.53
C HIS A 19 -35.87 -0.57 23.16
N ALA A 20 -35.58 -0.42 21.87
CA ALA A 20 -34.24 -0.05 21.45
C ALA A 20 -33.94 1.34 22.03
N ALA A 21 -32.95 1.42 22.92
CA ALA A 21 -32.43 2.70 23.37
C ALA A 21 -31.95 3.51 22.16
N PRO A 22 -32.23 4.82 22.08
CA PRO A 22 -31.64 5.64 21.05
C PRO A 22 -30.11 5.58 21.22
N ALA A 23 -29.41 5.22 20.15
CA ALA A 23 -27.96 5.31 20.10
C ALA A 23 -27.59 6.78 20.40
N ALA A 24 -26.87 7.00 21.50
CA ALA A 24 -26.27 8.29 21.75
C ALA A 24 -25.31 8.58 20.58
N ILE A 25 -25.61 9.63 19.82
CA ILE A 25 -24.66 10.17 18.84
C ILE A 25 -23.56 10.83 19.68
N ASP A 26 -22.46 10.11 19.89
CA ASP A 26 -21.25 10.68 20.48
C ASP A 26 -20.67 11.66 19.47
N ASN A 27 -21.00 12.94 19.62
CA ASN A 27 -20.52 14.02 18.76
C ASN A 27 -19.05 14.40 19.06
N ARG A 28 -18.24 13.43 19.47
CA ARG A 28 -16.79 13.61 19.53
C ARG A 28 -16.28 13.58 18.10
N SER A 29 -16.09 14.77 17.54
CA SER A 29 -15.05 14.98 16.52
C SER A 29 -13.82 14.19 16.94
N PRO A 30 -13.19 13.42 16.03
CA PRO A 30 -11.90 12.84 16.31
C PRO A 30 -11.01 13.96 16.84
N VAL A 31 -10.49 13.79 18.05
CA VAL A 31 -9.40 14.61 18.55
C VAL A 31 -8.33 14.47 17.50
N GLU A 32 -8.06 15.53 16.74
CA GLU A 32 -6.87 15.62 15.92
C GLU A 32 -5.69 15.58 16.88
N THR A 33 -5.24 14.37 17.21
CA THR A 33 -3.83 14.14 17.49
C THR A 33 -3.11 14.85 16.37
N PHE A 34 -2.36 15.89 16.74
CA PHE A 34 -1.48 16.60 15.84
C PHE A 34 -0.44 15.57 15.37
N GLU A 35 -0.81 14.78 14.37
CA GLU A 35 0.09 13.88 13.68
C GLU A 35 1.14 14.81 13.10
N THR A 36 2.34 14.74 13.67
CA THR A 36 3.54 15.29 13.06
C THR A 36 3.44 15.00 11.57
N LEU A 37 3.29 16.04 10.74
CA LEU A 37 3.05 15.88 9.31
C LEU A 37 4.13 14.94 8.76
N VAL A 38 3.72 13.72 8.43
CA VAL A 38 4.63 12.71 7.93
C VAL A 38 5.14 13.25 6.59
N LYS A 39 6.46 13.47 6.51
CA LYS A 39 7.08 14.05 5.31
C LYS A 39 6.85 13.06 4.16
N ARG A 40 5.94 13.41 3.25
CA ARG A 40 5.76 12.70 1.99
C ARG A 40 6.61 13.36 0.93
N THR A 41 7.42 12.57 0.26
CA THR A 41 8.26 13.05 -0.83
C THR A 41 8.01 12.21 -2.05
N ASN A 42 7.56 12.87 -3.12
CA ASN A 42 7.46 12.33 -4.46
C ASN A 42 8.37 13.18 -5.35
N HIS A 43 9.35 12.53 -5.98
CA HIS A 43 10.25 13.12 -6.96
C HIS A 43 10.15 12.41 -8.31
N CYS A 44 9.33 11.36 -8.40
CA CYS A 44 9.16 10.58 -9.60
C CYS A 44 7.71 10.69 -10.11
N TYR A 45 7.58 10.58 -11.42
CA TYR A 45 6.30 10.67 -12.13
C TYR A 45 5.75 9.27 -12.43
N ASP A 46 4.72 9.19 -13.27
CA ASP A 46 4.09 7.95 -13.67
C ASP A 46 5.09 6.87 -14.12
N SER A 47 4.87 5.66 -13.62
CA SER A 47 5.70 4.51 -13.88
C SER A 47 5.03 3.52 -14.84
N SER A 48 5.85 2.84 -15.64
CA SER A 48 5.45 1.55 -16.23
C SER A 48 5.51 0.43 -15.18
N PHE A 49 4.88 -0.70 -15.48
CA PHE A 49 4.85 -1.87 -14.60
C PHE A 49 4.97 -3.16 -15.42
N GLU A 50 5.97 -3.97 -15.13
CA GLU A 50 6.18 -5.31 -15.68
C GLU A 50 6.09 -6.32 -14.53
N ASN A 51 5.22 -7.33 -14.69
CA ASN A 51 5.12 -8.43 -13.75
C ASN A 51 6.39 -9.29 -13.79
N ARG A 52 7.02 -9.49 -12.63
CA ARG A 52 8.22 -10.33 -12.47
C ARG A 52 8.00 -11.48 -11.50
N TRP A 53 6.74 -11.83 -11.26
CA TRP A 53 6.37 -12.90 -10.33
C TRP A 53 7.07 -14.22 -10.69
N ARG A 54 7.55 -14.88 -9.64
CA ARG A 54 8.14 -16.21 -9.64
C ARG A 54 7.98 -16.81 -8.24
N ALA A 55 8.18 -18.11 -8.07
CA ALA A 55 8.02 -18.76 -6.78
C ALA A 55 8.95 -18.18 -5.68
N SER A 56 10.13 -17.69 -6.07
CA SER A 56 11.10 -16.96 -5.23
C SER A 56 10.91 -15.43 -5.33
N ALA A 57 9.66 -14.98 -5.33
CA ALA A 57 9.35 -13.56 -5.22
C ALA A 57 9.14 -13.19 -3.74
N PRO A 58 9.43 -11.95 -3.33
CA PRO A 58 9.19 -11.45 -1.98
C PRO A 58 7.80 -11.73 -1.46
N LEU A 59 7.69 -11.93 -0.14
CA LEU A 59 6.40 -12.00 0.54
C LEU A 59 5.71 -10.63 0.51
N VAL A 60 4.42 -10.62 0.15
CA VAL A 60 3.59 -9.40 0.17
C VAL A 60 3.57 -8.77 1.57
N ASN A 61 3.57 -9.58 2.62
CA ASN A 61 3.61 -9.10 3.99
C ASN A 61 4.88 -8.29 4.29
N ASP A 62 6.04 -8.78 3.85
CA ASP A 62 7.31 -8.09 4.04
C ASP A 62 7.34 -6.77 3.26
N CYS A 63 6.80 -6.74 2.03
CA CYS A 63 6.69 -5.52 1.26
C CYS A 63 5.75 -4.48 1.89
N ARG A 64 4.65 -4.90 2.52
CA ARG A 64 3.77 -3.98 3.26
C ARG A 64 4.47 -3.40 4.48
N ILE A 65 5.24 -4.20 5.20
CA ILE A 65 6.03 -3.72 6.34
C ILE A 65 7.12 -2.77 5.86
N LEU A 66 7.80 -3.09 4.76
CA LEU A 66 8.77 -2.17 4.13
C LEU A 66 8.13 -0.80 3.85
N ALA A 67 6.99 -0.78 3.16
CA ALA A 67 6.27 0.46 2.86
C ALA A 67 5.86 1.23 4.13
N SER A 68 5.45 0.53 5.19
CA SER A 68 5.12 1.15 6.47
C SER A 68 6.35 1.74 7.16
N ASN A 69 7.51 1.07 7.10
CA ASN A 69 8.72 1.53 7.77
C ASN A 69 9.24 2.84 7.17
N ILE A 70 9.09 3.01 5.85
CA ILE A 70 9.60 4.20 5.13
C ILE A 70 8.56 5.33 5.04
N ALA A 71 7.36 5.18 5.63
CA ALA A 71 6.26 6.15 5.51
C ALA A 71 6.64 7.57 5.93
N GLY A 72 7.61 7.74 6.83
CA GLY A 72 8.14 9.04 7.26
C GLY A 72 9.59 9.33 6.89
N ASP A 73 10.19 8.50 6.04
CA ASP A 73 11.56 8.70 5.57
C ASP A 73 11.66 9.89 4.59
N GLY A 74 12.89 10.24 4.22
CA GLY A 74 13.18 11.30 3.26
C GLY A 74 13.40 10.79 1.84
N ASP A 75 14.34 11.44 1.15
CA ASP A 75 14.69 11.12 -0.23
C ASP A 75 15.94 10.25 -0.27
N TRP A 76 15.98 9.28 -1.17
CA TRP A 76 17.23 8.68 -1.62
C TRP A 76 17.76 9.48 -2.81
N THR A 77 18.99 9.96 -2.69
CA THR A 77 19.73 10.53 -3.81
C THR A 77 20.66 9.49 -4.39
N GLN A 78 20.54 9.22 -5.69
CA GLN A 78 21.38 8.28 -6.43
C GLN A 78 22.00 8.94 -7.66
N SER A 79 23.01 8.30 -8.23
CA SER A 79 23.64 8.73 -9.48
C SER A 79 23.35 7.70 -10.56
N THR A 80 23.15 8.12 -11.80
CA THR A 80 23.04 7.19 -12.94
C THR A 80 24.30 6.35 -13.13
N ALA A 81 25.45 6.78 -12.59
CA ALA A 81 26.72 6.05 -12.64
C ALA A 81 26.81 4.87 -11.64
N SER A 82 25.87 4.76 -10.68
CA SER A 82 26.03 3.82 -9.56
C SER A 82 25.64 2.37 -9.86
N GLY A 83 25.15 2.09 -11.08
CA GLY A 83 24.48 0.84 -11.40
C GLY A 83 23.24 0.63 -10.52
N GLN A 84 22.80 -0.63 -10.40
CA GLN A 84 21.71 -1.03 -9.53
C GLN A 84 22.05 -0.77 -8.05
N ARG A 85 21.13 -0.10 -7.34
CA ARG A 85 21.24 0.21 -5.91
C ARG A 85 19.99 -0.17 -5.18
N GLN A 86 20.14 -0.97 -4.13
CA GLN A 86 19.08 -1.15 -3.14
C GLN A 86 18.94 0.14 -2.31
N ILE A 87 17.71 0.64 -2.18
CA ILE A 87 17.40 1.85 -1.41
C ILE A 87 16.51 1.58 -0.20
N ALA A 88 15.73 0.50 -0.23
CA ALA A 88 14.89 0.09 0.89
C ALA A 88 14.81 -1.44 0.96
N SER A 89 14.73 -2.00 2.17
CA SER A 89 14.53 -3.44 2.35
C SER A 89 13.93 -3.79 3.70
N PHE A 90 13.10 -4.82 3.72
CA PHE A 90 12.63 -5.48 4.94
C PHE A 90 12.29 -6.94 4.63
N GLY A 91 12.78 -7.88 5.46
CA GLY A 91 12.53 -9.31 5.26
C GLY A 91 12.99 -9.77 3.87
N THR A 92 12.08 -10.40 3.13
CA THR A 92 12.31 -10.83 1.74
C THR A 92 12.07 -9.74 0.70
N CYS A 93 11.61 -8.55 1.08
CA CYS A 93 11.29 -7.49 0.14
C CYS A 93 12.43 -6.48 0.03
N HIS A 94 13.05 -6.42 -1.14
CA HIS A 94 14.08 -5.45 -1.51
C HIS A 94 13.55 -4.54 -2.62
N PHE A 95 13.79 -3.24 -2.48
CA PHE A 95 13.49 -2.25 -3.49
C PHE A 95 14.78 -1.58 -3.95
N GLY A 96 15.00 -1.58 -5.26
CA GLY A 96 16.19 -0.99 -5.86
C GLY A 96 15.91 -0.16 -7.10
N VAL A 97 16.86 0.70 -7.43
CA VAL A 97 16.82 1.64 -8.55
C VAL A 97 18.14 1.64 -9.34
N GLU A 98 18.06 1.98 -10.61
CA GLU A 98 19.20 2.09 -11.52
C GLU A 98 18.95 3.18 -12.56
N GLY A 99 19.97 3.96 -12.93
CA GLY A 99 19.84 4.92 -14.02
C GLY A 99 19.59 4.21 -15.36
N ALA A 100 18.56 4.60 -16.10
CA ALA A 100 18.25 3.99 -17.40
C ALA A 100 19.00 4.63 -18.58
N GLU A 101 19.79 5.68 -18.32
CA GLU A 101 20.42 6.54 -19.33
C GLU A 101 21.93 6.66 -19.08
N THR A 102 22.69 6.96 -20.14
CA THR A 102 24.15 7.12 -20.08
C THR A 102 24.60 8.50 -19.58
N LEU A 103 23.68 9.44 -19.40
CA LEU A 103 23.98 10.77 -18.85
C LEU A 103 24.38 10.65 -17.39
N LEU A 104 25.47 11.31 -16.98
CA LEU A 104 25.97 11.32 -15.60
C LEU A 104 25.25 12.40 -14.78
N VAL A 105 24.12 12.05 -14.19
CA VAL A 105 23.28 12.95 -13.39
C VAL A 105 22.93 12.29 -12.06
N SER A 106 22.62 13.12 -11.06
CA SER A 106 22.05 12.66 -9.79
C SER A 106 20.55 12.89 -9.79
N TYR A 107 19.79 11.97 -9.21
CA TYR A 107 18.33 12.00 -9.14
C TYR A 107 17.83 11.66 -7.73
N ARG A 108 16.60 12.07 -7.44
CA ARG A 108 15.91 11.77 -6.17
C ARG A 108 14.83 10.73 -6.40
N VAL A 109 14.69 9.83 -5.45
CA VAL A 109 13.53 8.96 -5.27
C VAL A 109 13.03 9.23 -3.87
N GLY A 110 11.80 9.69 -3.74
CA GLY A 110 11.17 9.95 -2.46
C GLY A 110 10.58 8.69 -1.85
N ASN A 111 10.35 8.74 -0.54
CA ASN A 111 9.71 7.65 0.19
C ASN A 111 8.33 7.28 -0.36
N GLN A 112 7.53 8.27 -0.74
CA GLN A 112 6.18 8.06 -1.24
C GLN A 112 6.21 7.42 -2.65
N ASP A 113 7.22 7.72 -3.48
CA ASP A 113 7.41 7.05 -4.78
C ASP A 113 7.58 5.54 -4.59
N VAL A 114 8.41 5.12 -3.62
CA VAL A 114 8.65 3.69 -3.31
C VAL A 114 7.39 3.02 -2.74
N ILE A 115 6.68 3.69 -1.82
CA ILE A 115 5.44 3.19 -1.21
C ILE A 115 4.37 2.97 -2.28
N ASP A 116 4.18 3.93 -3.18
CA ASP A 116 3.17 3.86 -4.23
C ASP A 116 3.49 2.72 -5.20
N LEU A 117 4.75 2.56 -5.62
CA LEU A 117 5.17 1.46 -6.48
C LEU A 117 5.01 0.08 -5.83
N ILE A 118 5.28 -0.06 -4.53
CA ILE A 118 5.05 -1.30 -3.79
C ILE A 118 3.54 -1.63 -3.77
N ASN A 119 2.72 -0.66 -3.39
CA ASN A 119 1.27 -0.86 -3.27
C ASN A 119 0.63 -1.17 -4.62
N ASP A 120 1.01 -0.43 -5.68
CA ASP A 120 0.53 -0.69 -7.03
C ASP A 120 0.96 -2.07 -7.55
N SER A 121 2.20 -2.47 -7.27
CA SER A 121 2.69 -3.80 -7.65
C SER A 121 1.93 -4.92 -6.95
N ILE A 122 1.63 -4.76 -5.66
CA ILE A 122 0.79 -5.71 -4.90
C ILE A 122 -0.63 -5.77 -5.50
N ASN A 123 -1.23 -4.61 -5.78
CA ASN A 123 -2.59 -4.54 -6.33
C ASN A 123 -2.68 -5.18 -7.71
N ARG A 124 -1.65 -5.04 -8.54
CA ARG A 124 -1.63 -5.52 -9.92
C ARG A 124 -1.20 -6.99 -10.06
N PHE A 125 -0.20 -7.41 -9.27
CA PHE A 125 0.56 -8.63 -9.58
C PHE A 125 0.75 -9.58 -8.40
N GLN A 126 0.18 -9.31 -7.22
CA GLN A 126 0.29 -10.29 -6.14
C GLN A 126 -0.32 -11.62 -6.56
N GLN A 127 0.36 -12.71 -6.22
CA GLN A 127 -0.13 -14.06 -6.40
C GLN A 127 0.53 -14.97 -5.34
N ASP A 128 -0.25 -15.85 -4.73
CA ASP A 128 0.20 -16.80 -3.70
C ASP A 128 0.95 -16.15 -2.52
N GLY A 129 0.50 -14.94 -2.14
CA GLY A 129 1.12 -14.16 -1.05
C GLY A 129 2.48 -13.56 -1.40
N ARG A 130 2.87 -13.55 -2.68
CA ARG A 130 4.16 -13.03 -3.16
C ARG A 130 3.97 -11.97 -4.26
N VAL A 131 4.95 -11.09 -4.40
CA VAL A 131 4.93 -10.03 -5.43
C VAL A 131 6.35 -9.71 -5.88
N ALA A 132 6.54 -9.59 -7.20
CA ALA A 132 7.74 -9.01 -7.78
C ALA A 132 7.34 -8.23 -9.03
N ALA A 133 7.91 -7.06 -9.20
CA ALA A 133 7.61 -6.17 -10.31
C ALA A 133 8.83 -5.31 -10.61
N ARG A 134 8.87 -4.77 -11.82
CA ARG A 134 9.84 -3.73 -12.19
C ARG A 134 9.18 -2.72 -13.11
N GLY A 135 9.85 -1.60 -13.33
CA GLY A 135 9.35 -0.60 -14.25
C GLY A 135 10.37 0.46 -14.56
N VAL A 136 9.92 1.46 -15.30
CA VAL A 136 10.67 2.67 -15.59
C VAL A 136 9.81 3.87 -15.26
N MET A 137 10.39 4.84 -14.56
CA MET A 137 9.75 6.11 -14.26
C MET A 137 10.74 7.26 -14.48
N PRO A 138 10.27 8.46 -14.88
CA PRO A 138 11.09 9.66 -14.80
C PRO A 138 11.18 10.12 -13.35
N CYS A 139 12.34 10.61 -12.94
CA CYS A 139 12.55 11.23 -11.64
C CYS A 139 13.28 12.56 -11.78
N ASP A 140 13.02 13.47 -10.85
CA ASP A 140 13.69 14.77 -10.78
C ASP A 140 15.19 14.61 -10.57
N GLN A 141 15.95 15.35 -11.37
CA GLN A 141 17.39 15.49 -11.16
C GLN A 141 17.67 16.44 -9.98
N ILE A 142 18.88 16.38 -9.42
CA ILE A 142 19.33 17.38 -8.44
C ILE A 142 19.43 18.76 -9.09
N THR A 143 19.83 18.80 -10.36
CA THR A 143 19.76 19.97 -11.25
C THR A 143 18.41 20.02 -11.97
N PRO A 144 18.02 21.14 -12.61
CA PRO A 144 16.78 21.18 -13.38
C PRO A 144 16.71 20.10 -14.46
N GLY A 145 15.59 19.39 -14.53
CA GLY A 145 15.33 18.34 -15.51
C GLY A 145 14.92 17.01 -14.86
N THR A 146 14.61 16.02 -15.70
CA THR A 146 14.22 14.67 -15.28
C THR A 146 15.14 13.65 -15.92
N VAL A 147 15.28 12.48 -15.30
CA VAL A 147 16.00 11.34 -15.88
C VAL A 147 15.17 10.08 -15.68
N ARG A 148 15.18 9.17 -16.66
CA ARG A 148 14.52 7.87 -16.51
C ARG A 148 15.35 6.94 -15.64
N ILE A 149 14.70 6.28 -14.70
CA ILE A 149 15.32 5.27 -13.86
C ILE A 149 14.51 3.97 -13.94
N LEU A 150 15.22 2.85 -13.88
CA LEU A 150 14.68 1.52 -13.67
C LEU A 150 14.46 1.34 -12.17
N TRP A 151 13.37 0.68 -11.79
CA TRP A 151 13.14 0.24 -10.41
C TRP A 151 12.71 -1.21 -10.37
N GLY A 152 12.85 -1.87 -9.23
CA GLY A 152 12.37 -3.23 -9.04
C GLY A 152 12.12 -3.63 -7.59
N ILE A 153 11.13 -4.51 -7.42
CA ILE A 153 10.83 -5.28 -6.21
C ILE A 153 11.35 -6.70 -6.43
N TYR A 154 12.30 -7.12 -5.60
CA TYR A 154 12.98 -8.40 -5.72
C TYR A 154 13.30 -8.99 -4.35
N GLU A 155 13.63 -10.29 -4.36
CA GLU A 155 14.19 -11.04 -3.22
C GLU A 155 15.71 -11.04 -3.30
#